data_AF-A0A1S8TEP8-F1
#
_entry.id   AF-A0A1S8TEP8-F1
#
_cell.length_a   1.000
_cell.length_b   1.000
_cell.length_c   1.000
_cell.angle_alpha   90.00
_cell.angle_beta   90.00
_cell.angle_gamma   90.00
#
_symmetry.space_group_name_H-M   'P 1'
#
loop_
_entity.id
_entity.type
_entity.pdbx_description
1 polymer ?
#
loop_
_entity_poly.entity_id
_entity_poly.type
_entity_poly.pdbx_seq_one_letter_code
_entity_poly.pdbx_strand_id
1 'polypeptide(L)' 'MILADLSLHYFDNRTTKNIVKEIRRVLKPEGCLIGRVNSINDFNFGAGCGREIEKNFYLTEGVYKSFLLKKIYVFILVIL' A
#
# COMPACT_ATOMS: atom_id res chain seq x y z
N MET A 1 -9.58 -8.90 13.14
CA MET A 1 -9.07 -9.01 11.76
C MET A 1 -9.50 -7.77 11.00
N ILE A 2 -8.59 -7.16 10.25
CA ILE A 2 -8.87 -6.03 9.35
C ILE A 2 -8.38 -6.43 7.96
N LEU A 3 -9.22 -6.21 6.95
CA LEU A 3 -8.88 -6.41 5.55
C LEU A 3 -8.72 -5.05 4.87
N ALA A 4 -7.57 -4.81 4.28
CA ALA A 4 -7.28 -3.60 3.51
C ALA A 4 -6.99 -3.99 2.06
N ASP A 5 -8.04 -4.10 1.27
CA ASP A 5 -7.94 -4.52 -0.13
C ASP A 5 -7.78 -3.32 -1.06
N LEU A 6 -6.58 -3.14 -1.62
CA LEU A 6 -6.28 -2.08 -2.59
C LEU A 6 -6.70 -0.67 -2.12
N SER A 7 -6.76 -0.45 -0.82
CA SER A 7 -7.21 0.83 -0.23
C SER A 7 -6.06 1.66 0.32
N LEU A 8 -4.96 1.03 0.70
CA LEU A 8 -3.79 1.72 1.28
C LEU A 8 -2.88 2.35 0.22
N HIS A 9 -2.95 1.91 -1.03
CA HIS A 9 -2.02 2.32 -2.08
C HIS A 9 -2.34 3.71 -2.68
N TYR A 10 -3.38 4.41 -2.23
CA TYR A 10 -3.69 5.77 -2.66
C TYR A 10 -2.91 6.85 -1.88
N PHE A 11 -2.26 6.44 -0.80
CA PHE A 11 -1.58 7.34 0.13
C PHE A 11 -0.08 7.31 -0.07
N ASP A 12 0.57 8.44 0.21
CA ASP A 12 2.03 8.52 0.29
C ASP A 12 2.58 7.62 1.41
N ASN A 13 3.90 7.47 1.47
CA ASN A 13 4.56 6.59 2.43
C ASN A 13 4.36 7.01 3.90
N ARG A 14 4.37 8.31 4.20
CA ARG A 14 4.20 8.84 5.56
C ARG A 14 2.77 8.58 6.03
N THR A 15 1.79 8.88 5.19
CA THR A 15 0.37 8.70 5.44
C THR A 15 0.04 7.20 5.58
N THR A 16 0.55 6.35 4.69
CA THR A 16 0.38 4.89 4.78
C THR A 16 0.91 4.33 6.10
N LYS A 17 2.12 4.75 6.53
CA LYS A 17 2.70 4.34 7.82
C LYS A 17 1.86 4.78 9.01
N ASN A 18 1.31 5.99 8.98
CA ASN A 18 0.44 6.49 10.02
C ASN A 18 -0.87 5.69 10.09
N ILE A 19 -1.48 5.37 8.95
CA ILE A 19 -2.69 4.52 8.89
C ILE A 19 -2.40 3.13 9.47
N VAL A 20 -1.30 2.49 9.07
CA VAL A 20 -0.91 1.16 9.60
C VAL A 20 -0.65 1.22 11.11
N LYS A 21 -0.05 2.31 11.62
CA LYS A 21 0.14 2.53 13.05
C LYS A 21 -1.18 2.64 13.80
N GLU A 22 -2.16 3.37 13.26
CA GLU A 22 -3.49 3.49 13.85
C GLU A 22 -4.27 2.18 13.81
N ILE A 23 -4.17 1.42 12.72
CA ILE A 23 -4.72 0.06 12.63
C ILE A 23 -4.12 -0.82 13.74
N ARG A 24 -2.79 -0.80 13.89
CA ARG A 24 -2.11 -1.55 14.95
C ARG A 24 -2.56 -1.13 16.35
N ARG A 25 -2.83 0.16 16.59
CA ARG A 25 -3.29 0.68 17.88
C ARG A 25 -4.66 0.11 18.29
N VAL A 26 -5.55 -0.13 17.33
CA VAL A 26 -6.93 -0.60 17.59
C VAL A 26 -7.12 -2.11 17.45
N LEU A 27 -6.12 -2.83 16.91
CA LEU A 27 -6.16 -4.29 16.85
C LEU A 27 -6.13 -4.89 18.25
N LYS A 28 -7.02 -5.86 18.48
CA LYS A 28 -6.99 -6.72 19.67
C LYS A 28 -5.69 -7.55 19.68
N PRO A 29 -5.26 -8.08 20.84
CA PRO A 29 -4.23 -9.13 20.89
C PRO A 29 -4.54 -10.23 19.86
N GLU A 30 -3.51 -10.73 19.17
CA GLU A 30 -3.63 -11.70 18.06
C GLU A 30 -4.44 -11.22 16.83
N GLY A 31 -4.82 -9.94 16.78
CA GLY A 31 -5.48 -9.35 15.63
C GLY A 31 -4.52 -9.18 14.45
N CYS A 32 -4.95 -9.61 13.26
CA CYS A 32 -4.19 -9.41 12.02
C CYS A 32 -4.77 -8.29 11.13
N LEU A 33 -3.87 -7.64 10.39
CA LEU A 33 -4.16 -6.86 9.20
C LEU A 33 -3.71 -7.68 7.99
N ILE A 34 -4.62 -7.93 7.06
CA ILE A 34 -4.32 -8.51 5.74
C ILE A 34 -4.50 -7.40 4.73
N GLY A 35 -3.43 -7.07 4.00
CA GLY A 35 -3.44 -5.99 3.01
C GLY A 35 -3.05 -6.50 1.63
N ARG A 36 -3.76 -6.04 0.59
CA ARG A 36 -3.30 -6.13 -0.80
C ARG A 36 -2.94 -4.72 -1.29
N VAL A 37 -1.78 -4.60 -1.91
CA VAL A 37 -1.23 -3.34 -2.42
C VAL A 37 -0.57 -3.57 -3.77
N ASN A 38 -0.45 -2.52 -4.58
CA ASN A 38 0.23 -2.62 -5.87
C ASN A 38 1.74 -2.81 -5.68
N SER A 39 2.32 -3.73 -6.45
CA SER A 39 3.74 -4.04 -6.42
C SER A 39 4.52 -3.08 -7.32
N ILE A 40 5.76 -2.72 -6.98
CA ILE A 40 6.64 -1.98 -7.91
C ILE A 40 6.92 -2.72 -9.23
N ASN A 41 6.65 -4.01 -9.28
CA ASN A 41 6.80 -4.83 -10.49
C ASN A 41 5.49 -4.94 -11.27
N ASP A 42 4.44 -4.22 -10.86
CA ASP A 42 3.12 -4.29 -11.46
C ASP A 42 2.99 -3.34 -12.68
N PHE A 43 3.81 -3.60 -13.69
CA PHE A 43 3.90 -2.76 -14.88
C PHE A 43 2.60 -2.75 -15.69
N ASN A 44 1.84 -3.85 -15.66
CA ASN A 44 0.55 -3.96 -16.33
C ASN A 44 -0.50 -3.02 -15.74
N PHE A 45 -0.38 -2.69 -14.45
CA PHE A 45 -1.28 -1.77 -13.75
C PHE A 45 -0.61 -0.41 -13.45
N GLY A 46 0.45 -0.08 -14.19
CA GLY A 46 1.01 1.26 -14.26
C GLY A 46 2.15 1.56 -13.28
N ALA A 47 2.85 0.54 -12.76
CA ALA A 47 4.07 0.78 -11.99
C ALA A 47 5.09 1.54 -12.85
N GLY A 48 5.58 2.67 -12.33
CA GLY A 48 6.50 3.55 -13.05
C GLY A 48 5.85 4.45 -14.10
N CYS A 49 4.54 4.41 -14.27
CA CYS A 49 3.81 5.29 -15.19
C CYS A 49 3.28 6.55 -14.47
N GLY A 50 3.19 7.66 -15.21
CA GLY A 50 2.69 8.93 -14.70
C GLY A 50 3.79 9.83 -14.12
N ARG A 51 3.37 10.90 -13.43
CA ARG A 51 4.31 11.82 -12.78
C ARG A 51 4.69 11.29 -11.42
N GLU A 52 5.96 10.95 -11.22
CA GLU A 52 6.47 10.60 -9.89
C GLU A 52 6.47 11.83 -8.97
N ILE A 53 5.80 11.70 -7.84
CA ILE A 53 5.69 12.74 -6.80
C ILE A 53 6.70 12.44 -5.68
N GLU A 54 6.80 11.17 -5.32
CA GLU A 54 7.81 10.61 -4.42
C GLU A 54 8.22 9.23 -4.94
N LYS A 55 9.31 8.66 -4.42
CA LYS A 55 9.80 7.34 -4.86
C LYS A 55 8.68 6.29 -4.81
N ASN A 56 8.33 5.75 -5.98
CA ASN A 56 7.25 4.79 -6.20
C ASN A 56 5.82 5.31 -5.91
N PHE A 57 5.60 6.62 -5.86
CA PHE A 57 4.29 7.26 -5.68
C PHE A 57 4.02 8.22 -6.85
N TYR A 58 3.02 7.89 -7.65
CA TYR A 58 2.77 8.52 -8.94
C TYR A 58 1.39 9.18 -8.99
N LEU A 59 1.30 10.28 -9.73
CA LEU A 59 0.05 10.88 -10.18
C LEU A 59 -0.19 10.45 -11.64
N THR A 60 -1.21 9.63 -11.86
CA THR A 60 -1.58 9.09 -13.17
C THR A 60 -3.05 9.35 -13.41
N GLU A 61 -3.37 10.07 -14.49
CA GLU A 61 -4.77 10.41 -14.85
C GLU A 61 -5.57 11.08 -13.71
N GLY A 62 -4.89 11.93 -12.92
CA GLY A 62 -5.52 12.62 -11.79
C GLY A 62 -5.66 11.77 -10.51
N VAL A 63 -5.21 10.52 -10.52
CA VAL A 63 -5.26 9.60 -9.38
C VAL A 63 -3.85 9.33 -8.85
N TYR A 64 -3.71 9.38 -7.52
CA TYR A 64 -2.48 9.03 -6.83
C TYR A 64 -2.35 7.53 -6.63
N LYS A 65 -1.19 6.94 -6.91
CA LYS A 65 -0.92 5.50 -6.75
C LYS A 65 0.49 5.25 -6.22
N SER A 66 0.57 4.54 -5.11
CA SER A 66 1.78 4.02 -4.48
C SER A 66 2.02 2.58 -4.90
N PHE A 67 3.26 2.27 -5.25
CA PHE A 67 3.71 0.91 -5.53
C PHE A 67 4.76 0.50 -4.51
N LEU A 68 4.55 -0.65 -3.87
CA LEU A 68 5.35 -1.06 -2.72
C LEU A 68 6.33 -2.16 -3.10
N LEU A 69 7.53 -2.04 -2.53
CA LEU A 69 8.49 -3.14 -2.46
C LEU A 69 7.94 -4.19 -1.51
N LYS A 70 8.17 -5.48 -1.81
CA LYS A 70 7.69 -6.67 -1.07
C LYS A 70 8.09 -6.75 0.42
N LYS A 71 8.74 -5.71 0.97
CA LYS A 71 9.20 -5.62 2.37
C LYS A 71 8.44 -4.52 3.12
N ILE A 72 7.21 -4.81 3.54
CA ILE A 72 6.65 -4.20 4.75
C ILE A 72 6.13 -5.34 5.63
N TYR A 73 6.74 -5.47 6.81
CA TYR A 73 6.48 -6.52 7.80
C TYR A 73 5.10 -6.33 8.45
N VAL A 74 4.07 -6.84 7.81
CA VAL A 74 2.80 -7.37 8.35
C VAL A 74 2.37 -8.38 7.29
N PHE A 75 1.75 -9.52 7.62
CA PHE A 75 1.42 -10.58 6.66
C PHE A 75 0.55 -10.06 5.47
N ILE A 76 1.23 -9.57 4.42
CA ILE A 76 0.70 -9.09 3.15
C ILE A 76 0.81 -10.28 2.20
N LEU A 77 -0.30 -10.99 1.99
CA LEU A 77 -0.38 -11.98 0.92
C LEU A 77 -0.63 -11.22 -0.39
N VAL A 78 0.45 -10.91 -1.12
CA VAL A 78 0.34 -10.52 -2.53
C VAL A 78 0.05 -11.80 -3.31
N ILE A 79 -1.18 -11.94 -3.81
CA ILE A 79 -1.50 -12.95 -4.83
C ILE A 79 -0.88 -12.46 -6.14
N LEU A 80 -0.12 -13.36 -6.79
CA LEU A 80 0.66 -13.16 -8.02
C LEU A 80 -0.20 -12.67 -9.20
#